data_AF-F4LJP0-F1
#
_entry.id   AF-F4LJP0-F1
#
_cell.length_a   1.000
_cell.length_b   1.000
_cell.length_c   1.000
_cell.angle_alpha   90.00
_cell.angle_beta   90.00
_cell.angle_gamma   90.00
#
_symmetry.space_group_name_H-M   'P 1'
#
loop_
_entity.id
_entity.type
_entity.pdbx_description
1 polymer ?
#
loop_
_entity_poly.entity_id
_entity_poly.type
_entity_poly.pdbx_seq_one_letter_code
_entity_poly.pdbx_strand_id
1 'polypeptide(L)'
;MKYIISFFAGGILFLLVSCSQMMSSGDADIFVRIAVESEKKSDAVVRIFAEGADGNMLTGATVLVYDTLKQVSPVKFDTQEWCYKITLPVPSDGIFRISVSSAVSAAAKEYTVPHFQCKGAPVVTLIQDSEGKSVFAGEKPSSAKDIQICWNTDGVAGTVYKVAVKTALEAVYTVSCEQAQVVIPAGTLLPNQTYYAQVQAQRIAGDAFFKNAPYYSVSVYTGSNVGFSLE
;
A
#
# COMPACT_ATOMS: atom_id res chain seq x y z
N MET A 1 74.49 -3.37 37.49
CA MET A 1 73.97 -2.05 37.03
C MET A 1 74.37 -1.85 35.57
N LYS A 2 73.49 -2.23 34.64
CA LYS A 2 73.39 -1.74 33.25
C LYS A 2 72.09 -2.31 32.68
N TYR A 3 71.33 -1.44 32.02
CA TYR A 3 69.93 -1.56 31.67
C TYR A 3 69.69 -2.39 30.40
N ILE A 4 68.56 -3.13 30.39
CA ILE A 4 67.46 -3.23 29.40
C ILE A 4 67.83 -2.65 28.00
N ILE A 5 67.66 -3.37 26.88
CA ILE A 5 66.41 -3.51 26.11
C ILE A 5 66.32 -4.88 25.43
N SER A 6 65.29 -5.65 25.82
CA SER A 6 64.85 -6.84 25.12
C SER A 6 64.00 -6.45 23.91
N PHE A 7 64.36 -6.98 22.74
CA PHE A 7 63.53 -7.04 21.54
C PHE A 7 62.26 -7.87 21.85
N PHE A 8 61.08 -7.27 21.75
CA PHE A 8 59.82 -8.00 21.60
C PHE A 8 59.16 -7.57 20.30
N ALA A 9 59.42 -8.33 19.25
CA ALA A 9 58.64 -8.30 18.02
C ALA A 9 57.30 -8.99 18.31
N GLY A 10 56.33 -8.21 18.80
CA GLY A 10 54.94 -8.65 18.93
C GLY A 10 54.26 -8.58 17.57
N GLY A 11 54.35 -9.67 16.81
CA GLY A 11 53.59 -9.86 15.59
C GLY A 11 52.10 -9.80 15.88
N ILE A 12 51.41 -8.88 15.20
CA ILE A 12 49.96 -8.81 15.11
C ILE A 12 49.50 -10.10 14.41
N LEU A 13 49.05 -11.07 15.20
CA LEU A 13 48.35 -12.25 14.69
C LEU A 13 46.90 -11.82 14.44
N PHE A 14 46.63 -11.37 13.21
CA PHE A 14 45.27 -11.34 12.67
C PHE A 14 44.75 -12.78 12.60
N LEU A 15 44.00 -13.20 13.61
CA LEU A 15 43.14 -14.37 13.48
C LEU A 15 41.96 -13.97 12.59
N LEU A 16 42.15 -14.16 11.27
CA LEU A 16 41.06 -14.30 10.32
C LEU A 16 40.25 -15.53 10.74
N VAL A 17 39.22 -15.32 11.55
CA VAL A 17 38.17 -16.31 11.75
C VAL A 17 37.39 -16.38 10.44
N SER A 18 37.82 -17.28 9.56
CA SER A 18 36.95 -17.81 8.51
C SER A 18 35.83 -18.58 9.21
N CYS A 19 34.64 -17.99 9.30
CA CYS A 19 33.41 -18.76 9.44
C CYS A 19 33.14 -19.44 8.10
N SER A 20 33.81 -20.55 7.82
CA SER A 20 33.30 -21.54 6.88
C SER A 20 32.19 -22.33 7.60
N GLN A 21 31.02 -21.72 7.77
CA GLN A 21 29.82 -22.52 7.99
C GLN A 21 29.47 -23.16 6.65
N MET A 22 29.89 -24.42 6.55
CA MET A 22 29.42 -25.40 5.59
C MET A 22 27.92 -25.58 5.84
N MET A 23 27.09 -24.71 5.27
CA MET A 23 25.66 -24.96 5.16
C MET A 23 25.48 -26.03 4.09
N SER A 24 24.86 -27.13 4.50
CA SER A 24 24.32 -28.13 3.59
C SER A 24 23.50 -27.44 2.51
N SER A 25 23.74 -27.80 1.25
CA SER A 25 23.04 -27.34 0.05
C SER A 25 21.58 -27.81 0.02
N GLY A 26 20.77 -27.36 0.97
CA GLY A 26 19.40 -27.00 0.66
C GLY A 26 19.48 -25.58 0.11
N ASP A 27 18.96 -25.32 -1.08
CA ASP A 27 18.93 -23.98 -1.68
C ASP A 27 18.49 -22.98 -0.62
N ALA A 28 19.44 -22.18 -0.13
CA ALA A 28 19.12 -21.09 0.76
C ALA A 28 18.31 -20.11 -0.07
N ASP A 29 17.02 -20.07 0.20
CA ASP A 29 16.08 -19.27 -0.57
C ASP A 29 15.71 -18.00 0.21
N ILE A 30 15.44 -16.93 -0.54
CA ILE A 30 14.99 -15.66 0.03
C ILE A 30 13.48 -15.53 -0.14
N PHE A 31 12.78 -15.17 0.93
CA PHE A 31 11.36 -14.83 0.85
C PHE A 31 11.25 -13.33 0.63
N VAL A 32 10.56 -12.91 -0.44
CA VAL A 32 10.38 -11.50 -0.76
C VAL A 32 8.90 -11.17 -0.78
N ARG A 33 8.53 -10.10 -0.06
CA ARG A 33 7.19 -9.52 -0.06
C ARG A 33 7.27 -8.06 -0.49
N ILE A 34 6.37 -7.64 -1.37
CA ILE A 34 6.40 -6.30 -1.96
C ILE A 34 5.07 -5.58 -1.71
N ALA A 35 5.15 -4.35 -1.19
CA ALA A 35 4.02 -3.45 -1.07
C ALA A 35 4.25 -2.22 -1.95
N VAL A 36 3.29 -1.89 -2.81
CA VAL A 36 3.30 -0.65 -3.61
C VAL A 36 2.07 0.17 -3.27
N GLU A 37 2.27 1.37 -2.75
CA GLU A 37 1.18 2.21 -2.25
C GLU A 37 1.26 3.60 -2.86
N SER A 38 0.14 4.13 -3.34
CA SER A 38 0.04 5.54 -3.73
C SER A 38 -1.25 6.17 -3.22
N GLU A 39 -1.17 7.46 -2.90
CA GLU A 39 -2.35 8.26 -2.56
C GLU A 39 -2.49 9.41 -3.56
N LYS A 40 -3.72 9.62 -4.05
CA LYS A 40 -4.02 10.65 -5.06
C LYS A 40 -3.12 10.43 -6.30
N LYS A 41 -2.50 11.51 -6.78
CA LYS A 41 -1.56 11.52 -7.90
C LYS A 41 -0.10 11.60 -7.42
N SER A 42 0.19 11.14 -6.21
CA SER A 42 1.56 11.15 -5.68
C SER A 42 2.42 10.09 -6.35
N ASP A 43 3.72 10.22 -6.15
CA ASP A 43 4.66 9.10 -6.32
C ASP A 43 4.21 7.90 -5.48
N ALA A 44 4.56 6.70 -5.93
CA ALA A 44 4.31 5.48 -5.18
C ALA A 44 5.43 5.23 -4.18
N VAL A 45 5.06 4.74 -3.00
CA VAL A 45 5.97 4.18 -2.01
C VAL A 45 6.07 2.68 -2.26
N VAL A 46 7.27 2.22 -2.61
CA VAL A 46 7.58 0.80 -2.80
C VAL A 46 8.35 0.31 -1.58
N ARG A 47 7.85 -0.74 -0.94
CA ARG A 47 8.50 -1.46 0.15
C ARG A 47 8.78 -2.89 -0.25
N ILE A 48 10.00 -3.34 -0.03
CA ILE A 48 10.45 -4.69 -0.32
C ILE A 48 11.00 -5.30 0.98
N PHE A 49 10.31 -6.31 1.49
CA PHE A 49 10.72 -7.09 2.64
C PHE A 49 11.45 -8.32 2.10
N ALA A 50 12.75 -8.44 2.37
CA ALA A 50 13.55 -9.59 1.95
C ALA A 50 13.98 -10.35 3.21
N GLU A 51 13.63 -11.62 3.29
CA GLU A 51 13.77 -12.47 4.48
C GLU A 51 14.57 -13.71 4.13
N GLY A 52 15.42 -14.16 5.05
CA GLY A 52 16.06 -15.46 4.96
C GLY A 52 15.08 -16.59 5.27
N ALA A 53 15.50 -17.84 5.05
CA ALA A 53 14.71 -19.01 5.43
C ALA A 53 14.47 -19.14 6.95
N ASP A 54 15.23 -18.40 7.76
CA ASP A 54 15.07 -18.27 9.20
C ASP A 54 14.04 -17.20 9.62
N GLY A 55 13.45 -16.49 8.66
CA GLY A 55 12.49 -15.40 8.89
C GLY A 55 13.14 -14.06 9.28
N ASN A 56 14.48 -13.99 9.32
CA ASN A 56 15.17 -12.73 9.64
C ASN A 56 15.27 -11.82 8.41
N MET A 57 15.17 -10.50 8.63
CA MET A 57 15.34 -9.54 7.55
C MET A 57 16.78 -9.52 7.04
N LEU A 58 16.91 -9.61 5.72
CA LEU A 58 18.20 -9.50 5.03
C LEU A 58 18.50 -8.03 4.78
N THR A 59 19.38 -7.44 5.58
CA THR A 59 19.76 -6.01 5.47
C THR A 59 20.88 -5.75 4.46
N GLY A 60 21.55 -6.81 4.00
CA GLY A 60 22.68 -6.75 3.05
C GLY A 60 22.33 -7.15 1.61
N ALA A 61 21.05 -7.33 1.29
CA ALA A 61 20.61 -7.55 -0.09
C ALA A 61 20.80 -6.30 -0.97
N THR A 62 21.04 -6.53 -2.25
CA THR A 62 20.97 -5.52 -3.31
C THR A 62 19.56 -5.54 -3.89
N VAL A 63 18.84 -4.42 -3.77
CA VAL A 63 17.48 -4.27 -4.30
C VAL A 63 17.46 -3.16 -5.34
N LEU A 64 16.92 -3.47 -6.52
CA LEU A 64 16.83 -2.56 -7.66
C LEU A 64 15.37 -2.45 -8.10
N VAL A 65 14.92 -1.24 -8.40
CA VAL A 65 13.63 -0.96 -9.05
C VAL A 65 13.91 -0.36 -10.42
N TYR A 66 13.27 -0.90 -11.46
CA TYR A 66 13.40 -0.40 -12.83
C TYR A 66 12.18 0.43 -13.22
N ASP A 67 12.43 1.57 -13.86
CA ASP A 67 11.39 2.35 -14.52
C ASP A 67 11.11 1.84 -15.96
N THR A 68 10.16 2.47 -16.65
CA THR A 68 9.82 2.14 -18.04
C THR A 68 10.94 2.40 -19.05
N LEU A 69 11.94 3.21 -18.70
CA LEU A 69 13.11 3.50 -19.51
C LEU A 69 14.31 2.58 -19.15
N LYS A 70 14.08 1.58 -18.28
CA LYS A 70 15.10 0.69 -17.70
C LYS A 70 16.16 1.44 -16.89
N GLN A 71 15.88 2.66 -16.43
CA GLN A 71 16.73 3.29 -15.44
C GLN A 71 16.63 2.51 -14.14
N VAL A 72 17.79 2.30 -13.53
CA VAL A 72 17.94 1.46 -12.35
C VAL A 72 17.99 2.36 -11.12
N SER A 73 17.02 2.22 -10.22
CA SER A 73 17.04 2.87 -8.92
C SER A 73 17.45 1.88 -7.83
N PRO A 74 18.66 2.00 -7.25
CA PRO A 74 19.03 1.19 -6.09
C PRO A 74 18.21 1.62 -4.87
N VAL A 75 17.67 0.64 -4.15
CA VAL A 75 16.82 0.86 -2.98
C VAL A 75 17.64 0.69 -1.71
N LYS A 76 17.50 1.64 -0.79
CA LYS A 76 18.19 1.60 0.51
C LYS A 76 17.34 0.86 1.55
N PHE A 77 18.02 0.18 2.47
CA PHE A 77 17.37 -0.40 3.63
C PHE A 77 16.97 0.70 4.62
N ASP A 78 15.70 0.71 5.00
CA ASP A 78 15.10 1.59 6.00
C ASP A 78 15.05 0.83 7.33
N THR A 79 15.80 1.32 8.33
CA THR A 79 15.90 0.69 9.65
C THR A 79 14.73 0.98 10.58
N GLN A 80 13.87 1.94 10.23
CA GLN A 80 12.65 2.23 10.99
C GLN A 80 11.53 1.29 10.58
N GLU A 81 11.37 1.08 9.27
CA GLU A 81 10.33 0.21 8.71
C GLU A 81 10.81 -1.23 8.45
N TRP A 82 12.10 -1.52 8.70
CA TRP A 82 12.72 -2.84 8.52
C TRP A 82 12.52 -3.44 7.13
N CYS A 83 12.62 -2.60 6.09
CA CYS A 83 12.47 -3.00 4.70
C CYS A 83 13.31 -2.14 3.76
N TYR A 84 13.47 -2.58 2.51
CA TYR A 84 13.99 -1.72 1.45
C TYR A 84 12.89 -0.80 0.97
N LYS A 85 13.11 0.52 1.03
CA LYS A 85 12.08 1.52 0.74
C LYS A 85 12.56 2.55 -0.26
N ILE A 86 11.71 2.87 -1.23
CA ILE A 86 11.92 3.96 -2.18
C ILE A 86 10.58 4.60 -2.53
N THR A 87 10.62 5.90 -2.80
CA THR A 87 9.50 6.65 -3.37
C THR A 87 9.89 7.03 -4.80
N LEU A 88 9.06 6.70 -5.77
CA LEU A 88 9.28 7.06 -7.17
C LEU A 88 7.96 7.24 -7.94
N PRO A 89 7.98 7.98 -9.08
CA PRO A 89 6.81 8.09 -9.93
C PRO A 89 6.29 6.74 -10.39
N VAL A 90 4.97 6.63 -10.55
CA VAL A 90 4.35 5.42 -11.11
C VAL A 90 4.80 5.25 -12.58
N PRO A 91 5.34 4.08 -12.97
CA PRO A 91 5.69 3.77 -14.35
C PRO A 91 4.52 4.02 -15.31
N SER A 92 4.79 4.52 -16.51
CA SER A 92 3.74 4.86 -17.48
C SER A 92 2.94 3.65 -17.98
N ASP A 93 3.54 2.46 -17.93
CA ASP A 93 2.87 1.18 -18.20
C ASP A 93 2.14 0.61 -16.96
N GLY A 94 2.26 1.27 -15.81
CA GLY A 94 1.68 0.85 -14.54
C GLY A 94 2.38 -0.38 -13.94
N ILE A 95 3.62 -0.69 -14.31
CA ILE A 95 4.30 -1.91 -13.87
C ILE A 95 5.64 -1.58 -13.22
N PHE A 96 5.76 -1.86 -11.91
CA PHE A 96 7.03 -1.87 -11.21
C PHE A 96 7.77 -3.18 -11.47
N ARG A 97 9.05 -3.08 -11.80
CA ARG A 97 9.94 -4.25 -11.99
C ARG A 97 11.02 -4.20 -10.92
N ILE A 98 11.21 -5.28 -10.20
CA ILE A 98 12.02 -5.31 -8.98
C ILE A 98 12.95 -6.52 -9.02
N SER A 99 14.24 -6.29 -8.82
CA SER A 99 15.27 -7.32 -8.67
C SER A 99 15.78 -7.33 -7.24
N VAL A 100 15.85 -8.50 -6.62
CA VAL A 100 16.44 -8.71 -5.29
C VAL A 100 17.54 -9.76 -5.37
N SER A 101 18.76 -9.36 -5.02
CA SER A 101 19.93 -10.24 -4.98
C SER A 101 20.54 -10.22 -3.58
N SER A 102 20.92 -11.37 -3.04
CA SER A 102 21.54 -11.47 -1.71
C SER A 102 22.62 -12.53 -1.72
N ALA A 103 23.62 -12.42 -0.83
CA ALA A 103 24.67 -13.43 -0.69
C ALA A 103 24.13 -14.81 -0.27
N VAL A 104 22.93 -14.85 0.31
CA VAL A 104 22.26 -16.09 0.75
C VAL A 104 21.46 -16.77 -0.36
N SER A 105 21.30 -16.16 -1.55
CA SER A 105 20.62 -16.77 -2.71
C SER A 105 21.54 -16.73 -3.93
N ALA A 106 21.67 -17.85 -4.63
CA ALA A 106 22.55 -17.96 -5.79
C ALA A 106 22.09 -17.12 -7.00
N ALA A 107 20.78 -16.87 -7.12
CA ALA A 107 20.19 -16.11 -8.21
C ALA A 107 19.43 -14.88 -7.70
N ALA A 108 19.36 -13.85 -8.54
CA ALA A 108 18.47 -12.71 -8.34
C ALA A 108 17.01 -13.16 -8.48
N LYS A 109 16.14 -12.67 -7.61
CA LYS A 109 14.70 -12.83 -7.73
C LYS A 109 14.09 -11.61 -8.40
N GLU A 110 13.33 -11.85 -9.46
CA GLU A 110 12.69 -10.84 -10.27
C GLU A 110 11.18 -10.81 -10.02
N TYR A 111 10.62 -9.62 -9.84
CA TYR A 111 9.21 -9.40 -9.56
C TYR A 111 8.64 -8.34 -10.50
N THR A 112 7.39 -8.54 -10.88
CA THR A 112 6.60 -7.60 -11.66
C THR A 112 5.34 -7.28 -10.87
N VAL A 113 5.18 -6.02 -10.48
CA VAL A 113 4.07 -5.56 -9.64
C VAL A 113 3.23 -4.53 -10.40
N PRO A 114 2.00 -4.89 -10.83
CA PRO A 114 1.08 -3.94 -11.43
C PRO A 114 0.59 -2.93 -10.39
N HIS A 115 0.55 -1.67 -10.77
CA HIS A 115 0.07 -0.55 -9.97
C HIS A 115 -0.68 0.44 -10.85
N PHE A 116 -2.01 0.33 -10.82
CA PHE A 116 -2.90 1.21 -11.58
C PHE A 116 -3.36 2.34 -10.66
N GLN A 117 -2.84 3.54 -10.92
CA GLN A 117 -3.14 4.70 -10.10
C GLN A 117 -4.58 5.20 -10.33
N CYS A 118 -5.31 5.48 -9.26
CA CYS A 118 -6.61 6.15 -9.32
C CYS A 118 -6.43 7.56 -9.93
N LYS A 119 -7.27 7.95 -10.89
CA LYS A 119 -7.05 9.18 -11.69
C LYS A 119 -7.69 10.43 -11.10
N GLY A 120 -8.65 10.28 -10.21
CA GLY A 120 -9.40 11.39 -9.66
C GLY A 120 -10.14 11.04 -8.39
N ALA A 121 -10.49 12.09 -7.63
CA ALA A 121 -11.35 11.98 -6.47
C ALA A 121 -12.77 11.62 -6.94
N PRO A 122 -13.44 10.62 -6.33
CA PRO A 122 -14.87 10.49 -6.46
C PRO A 122 -15.54 11.69 -5.78
N VAL A 123 -16.45 12.31 -6.50
CA VAL A 123 -17.24 13.47 -6.11
C VAL A 123 -18.68 13.02 -6.04
N VAL A 124 -19.29 13.11 -4.87
CA VAL A 124 -20.71 12.79 -4.67
C VAL A 124 -21.53 13.79 -5.48
N THR A 125 -22.39 13.25 -6.35
CA THR A 125 -23.24 14.02 -7.26
C THR A 125 -24.72 13.91 -6.90
N LEU A 126 -25.09 12.94 -6.06
CA LEU A 126 -26.47 12.72 -5.63
C LEU A 126 -26.49 12.17 -4.21
N ILE A 127 -27.38 12.73 -3.38
CA ILE A 127 -27.88 12.14 -2.15
C ILE A 127 -29.38 12.41 -2.16
N GLN A 128 -30.19 11.37 -2.33
CA GLN A 128 -31.62 11.50 -2.58
C GLN A 128 -32.38 10.34 -1.93
N ASP A 129 -33.57 10.58 -1.38
CA ASP A 129 -34.45 9.47 -0.98
C ASP A 129 -35.20 8.86 -2.17
N SER A 130 -35.84 7.72 -1.94
CA SER A 130 -36.65 7.05 -2.96
C SER A 130 -37.87 7.85 -3.45
N GLU A 131 -38.24 8.95 -2.78
CA GLU A 131 -39.34 9.84 -3.20
C GLU A 131 -38.85 11.04 -4.02
N GLY A 132 -37.53 11.19 -4.15
CA GLY A 132 -36.92 12.21 -4.98
C GLY A 132 -36.42 13.44 -4.22
N LYS A 133 -36.52 13.49 -2.89
CA LYS A 133 -35.99 14.63 -2.11
C LYS A 133 -34.48 14.60 -2.09
N SER A 134 -33.84 15.66 -2.55
CA SER A 134 -32.39 15.72 -2.78
C SER A 134 -31.69 16.73 -1.89
N VAL A 135 -30.60 16.31 -1.25
CA VAL A 135 -29.71 17.19 -0.49
C VAL A 135 -29.16 18.32 -1.38
N PHE A 136 -28.84 18.01 -2.63
CA PHE A 136 -28.28 19.00 -3.57
C PHE A 136 -29.33 19.98 -4.09
N ALA A 137 -30.63 19.67 -3.93
CA ALA A 137 -31.73 20.61 -4.17
C ALA A 137 -32.06 21.46 -2.92
N GLY A 138 -31.34 21.28 -1.81
CA GLY A 138 -31.61 21.96 -0.53
C GLY A 138 -32.73 21.31 0.28
N GLU A 139 -33.18 20.12 -0.11
CA GLU A 139 -34.23 19.37 0.57
C GLU A 139 -33.65 18.45 1.66
N LYS A 140 -34.53 17.96 2.53
CA LYS A 140 -34.18 16.95 3.53
C LYS A 140 -34.78 15.61 3.11
N PRO A 141 -33.95 14.63 2.70
CA PRO A 141 -34.44 13.28 2.44
C PRO A 141 -35.01 12.65 3.71
N SER A 142 -36.00 11.77 3.57
CA SER A 142 -36.64 11.10 4.70
C SER A 142 -35.83 9.90 5.20
N SER A 143 -35.60 9.85 6.51
CA SER A 143 -35.01 8.70 7.21
C SER A 143 -35.84 7.41 7.09
N ALA A 144 -37.13 7.52 6.82
CA ALA A 144 -38.05 6.39 6.65
C ALA A 144 -37.98 5.76 5.23
N LYS A 145 -37.08 6.24 4.37
CA LYS A 145 -36.94 5.83 2.98
C LYS A 145 -35.51 5.42 2.68
N ASP A 146 -35.35 4.64 1.61
CA ASP A 146 -34.04 4.29 1.11
C ASP A 146 -33.33 5.54 0.61
N ILE A 147 -32.05 5.69 0.96
CA ILE A 147 -31.23 6.84 0.56
C ILE A 147 -30.22 6.37 -0.50
N GLN A 148 -30.34 6.90 -1.70
CA GLN A 148 -29.39 6.68 -2.78
C GLN A 148 -28.25 7.71 -2.70
N ILE A 149 -27.02 7.22 -2.79
CA ILE A 149 -25.82 8.06 -2.92
C ILE A 149 -25.12 7.69 -4.22
N CYS A 150 -24.84 8.66 -5.08
CA CYS A 150 -24.09 8.48 -6.32
C CYS A 150 -22.88 9.41 -6.40
N TRP A 151 -21.87 9.01 -7.15
CA TRP A 151 -20.67 9.81 -7.40
C TRP A 151 -20.18 9.64 -8.83
N ASN A 152 -19.28 10.53 -9.27
CA ASN A 152 -18.60 10.35 -10.55
C ASN A 152 -17.50 9.27 -10.44
N THR A 153 -17.30 8.51 -11.52
CA THR A 153 -16.21 7.55 -11.61
C THR A 153 -14.90 8.24 -11.99
N ASP A 154 -13.77 7.67 -11.56
CA ASP A 154 -12.44 8.07 -12.03
C ASP A 154 -12.08 7.44 -13.40
N GLY A 155 -12.96 6.60 -13.96
CA GLY A 155 -12.82 5.97 -15.27
C GLY A 155 -11.74 4.89 -15.32
N VAL A 156 -11.26 4.43 -14.16
CA VAL A 156 -10.27 3.35 -14.07
C VAL A 156 -11.00 2.02 -13.88
N ALA A 157 -10.74 1.06 -14.77
CA ALA A 157 -11.38 -0.25 -14.70
C ALA A 157 -10.94 -1.03 -13.45
N GLY A 158 -11.89 -1.66 -12.77
CA GLY A 158 -11.66 -2.43 -11.54
C GLY A 158 -11.41 -1.57 -10.30
N THR A 159 -11.75 -0.28 -10.34
CA THR A 159 -11.80 0.57 -9.14
C THR A 159 -12.93 0.10 -8.23
N VAL A 160 -12.61 -0.07 -6.96
CA VAL A 160 -13.57 -0.32 -5.88
C VAL A 160 -13.75 0.96 -5.09
N TYR A 161 -14.98 1.30 -4.76
CA TYR A 161 -15.33 2.44 -3.93
C TYR A 161 -15.68 1.99 -2.53
N LYS A 162 -15.01 2.57 -1.53
CA LYS A 162 -15.41 2.49 -0.13
C LYS A 162 -16.29 3.70 0.19
N VAL A 163 -17.54 3.44 0.53
CA VAL A 163 -18.50 4.45 0.98
C VAL A 163 -18.65 4.34 2.48
N ALA A 164 -18.54 5.46 3.18
CA ALA A 164 -18.81 5.57 4.60
C ALA A 164 -19.76 6.75 4.86
N VAL A 165 -20.85 6.50 5.57
CA VAL A 165 -21.70 7.54 6.15
C VAL A 165 -21.50 7.53 7.65
N LYS A 166 -21.08 8.68 8.18
CA LYS A 166 -20.69 8.83 9.58
C LYS A 166 -21.39 10.02 10.22
N THR A 167 -21.61 9.94 11.52
CA THR A 167 -21.87 11.12 12.36
C THR A 167 -20.53 11.74 12.76
N ALA A 168 -20.55 12.72 13.67
CA ALA A 168 -19.33 13.21 14.31
C ALA A 168 -18.63 12.17 15.20
N LEU A 169 -19.34 11.12 15.63
CA LEU A 169 -18.88 10.18 16.64
C LEU A 169 -18.52 8.81 16.06
N GLU A 170 -19.26 8.34 15.05
CA GLU A 170 -19.11 6.98 14.54
C GLU A 170 -19.53 6.82 13.08
N ALA A 171 -19.07 5.72 12.46
CA ALA A 171 -19.58 5.28 11.16
C ALA A 171 -20.88 4.51 11.36
N VAL A 172 -21.95 4.94 10.68
CA VAL A 172 -23.29 4.33 10.77
C VAL A 172 -23.53 3.36 9.62
N TYR A 173 -22.94 3.64 8.46
CA TYR A 173 -23.02 2.78 7.29
C TYR A 173 -21.66 2.74 6.59
N THR A 174 -21.19 1.55 6.24
CA THR A 174 -19.97 1.36 5.45
C THR A 174 -20.15 0.20 4.48
N VAL A 175 -19.78 0.41 3.23
CA VAL A 175 -19.83 -0.63 2.19
C VAL A 175 -18.71 -0.42 1.17
N SER A 176 -18.29 -1.52 0.55
CA SER A 176 -17.40 -1.51 -0.61
C SER A 176 -18.16 -2.01 -1.84
N CYS A 177 -18.06 -1.31 -2.96
CA CYS A 177 -18.77 -1.62 -4.20
C CYS A 177 -17.98 -1.18 -5.43
N GLU A 178 -18.25 -1.77 -6.59
CA GLU A 178 -17.63 -1.35 -7.86
C GLU A 178 -18.51 -0.34 -8.61
N GLN A 179 -19.81 -0.36 -8.36
CA GLN A 179 -20.76 0.58 -8.94
C GLN A 179 -20.58 1.96 -8.31
N ALA A 180 -20.75 3.02 -9.11
CA ALA A 180 -20.65 4.40 -8.64
C ALA A 180 -21.90 4.90 -7.89
N GLN A 181 -22.56 3.98 -7.18
CA GLN A 181 -23.77 4.25 -6.41
C GLN A 181 -23.96 3.21 -5.31
N VAL A 182 -24.59 3.63 -4.21
CA VAL A 182 -25.11 2.73 -3.17
C VAL A 182 -26.51 3.15 -2.76
N VAL A 183 -27.28 2.19 -2.26
CA VAL A 183 -28.55 2.43 -1.60
C VAL A 183 -28.39 2.07 -0.13
N ILE A 184 -28.67 3.02 0.75
CA ILE A 184 -28.71 2.83 2.20
C ILE A 184 -30.16 2.49 2.56
N PRO A 185 -30.42 1.35 3.21
CA PRO A 185 -31.77 0.95 3.57
C PRO A 185 -32.47 1.95 4.51
N ALA A 186 -33.77 2.11 4.34
CA ALA A 186 -34.64 2.88 5.22
C ALA A 186 -34.41 2.54 6.71
N GLY A 187 -34.43 3.56 7.57
CA GLY A 187 -34.23 3.41 9.02
C GLY A 187 -32.78 3.16 9.46
N THR A 188 -31.82 3.01 8.53
CA THR A 188 -30.38 2.93 8.88
C THR A 188 -29.88 4.26 9.46
N LEU A 189 -30.34 5.37 8.88
CA LEU A 189 -30.00 6.73 9.31
C LEU A 189 -31.19 7.31 10.08
N LEU A 190 -30.93 7.96 11.20
CA LEU A 190 -31.95 8.50 12.10
C LEU A 190 -32.27 9.96 11.74
N PRO A 191 -33.53 10.40 11.93
CA PRO A 191 -33.93 11.76 11.65
C PRO A 191 -33.24 12.77 12.59
N ASN A 192 -33.14 14.02 12.16
CA ASN A 192 -32.58 15.13 12.94
C ASN A 192 -31.12 14.96 13.39
N GLN A 193 -30.35 14.13 12.68
CA GLN A 193 -28.90 14.03 12.85
C GLN A 193 -28.17 14.60 11.64
N THR A 194 -26.93 15.01 11.85
CA THR A 194 -26.02 15.43 10.78
C THR A 194 -25.10 14.27 10.42
N TYR A 195 -25.11 13.91 9.16
CA TYR A 195 -24.28 12.87 8.56
C TYR A 195 -23.27 13.46 7.60
N TYR A 196 -22.20 12.70 7.38
CA TYR A 196 -21.12 13.00 6.46
C TYR A 196 -20.92 11.78 5.56
N ALA A 197 -21.27 11.91 4.28
CA ALA A 197 -21.01 10.90 3.28
C ALA A 197 -19.61 11.10 2.70
N GLN A 198 -18.78 10.07 2.82
CA GLN A 198 -17.42 10.01 2.28
C GLN A 198 -17.30 8.85 1.30
N VAL A 199 -16.77 9.13 0.12
CA VAL A 199 -16.44 8.11 -0.89
C VAL A 199 -14.94 8.11 -1.13
N GLN A 200 -14.34 6.93 -1.18
CA GLN A 200 -12.93 6.74 -1.49
C GLN A 200 -12.80 5.73 -2.63
N ALA A 201 -12.06 6.09 -3.67
CA ALA A 201 -11.71 5.19 -4.76
C ALA A 201 -10.45 4.40 -4.38
N GLN A 202 -10.45 3.10 -4.67
CA GLN A 202 -9.33 2.20 -4.41
C GLN A 202 -9.10 1.30 -5.62
N ARG A 203 -7.84 1.14 -6.02
CA ARG A 203 -7.44 0.15 -7.02
C ARG A 203 -6.41 -0.78 -6.41
N ILE A 204 -6.78 -2.05 -6.29
CA ILE A 204 -6.00 -3.07 -5.60
C ILE A 204 -5.58 -4.14 -6.61
N ALA A 205 -4.32 -4.60 -6.50
CA ALA A 205 -3.80 -5.77 -7.19
C ALA A 205 -2.94 -6.61 -6.24
N GLY A 206 -2.84 -7.92 -6.53
CA GLY A 206 -2.10 -8.87 -5.69
C GLY A 206 -2.90 -9.32 -4.46
N ASP A 207 -2.20 -9.63 -3.38
CA ASP A 207 -2.76 -10.19 -2.15
C ASP A 207 -2.19 -9.50 -0.92
N ALA A 208 -3.02 -8.72 -0.22
CA ALA A 208 -2.62 -7.98 0.98
C ALA A 208 -2.17 -8.88 2.13
N PHE A 209 -2.54 -10.17 2.12
CA PHE A 209 -2.11 -11.15 3.12
C PHE A 209 -0.90 -11.97 2.68
N PHE A 210 -0.39 -11.75 1.47
CA PHE A 210 0.75 -12.47 0.90
C PHE A 210 0.60 -14.00 0.90
N LYS A 211 -0.63 -14.53 0.84
CA LYS A 211 -0.88 -15.98 0.86
C LYS A 211 -0.74 -16.58 -0.54
N ASN A 212 -1.26 -15.87 -1.54
CA ASN A 212 -1.35 -16.35 -2.92
C ASN A 212 -0.44 -15.58 -3.88
N ALA A 213 0.03 -14.39 -3.49
CA ALA A 213 0.95 -13.57 -4.26
C ALA A 213 2.01 -12.94 -3.35
N PRO A 214 3.27 -12.80 -3.79
CA PRO A 214 4.33 -12.17 -3.01
C PRO A 214 4.25 -10.63 -3.02
N TYR A 215 3.14 -10.06 -3.47
CA TYR A 215 2.96 -8.62 -3.52
C TYR A 215 1.51 -8.22 -3.27
N TYR A 216 1.33 -6.99 -2.79
CA TYR A 216 0.11 -6.23 -3.00
C TYR A 216 0.44 -4.83 -3.50
N SER A 217 -0.54 -4.23 -4.13
CA SER A 217 -0.45 -2.90 -4.70
C SER A 217 -1.78 -2.21 -4.52
N VAL A 218 -1.76 -1.01 -3.94
CA VAL A 218 -2.98 -0.23 -3.69
C VAL A 218 -2.78 1.23 -4.06
N SER A 219 -3.67 1.75 -4.90
CA SER A 219 -3.82 3.19 -5.12
C SER A 219 -5.10 3.67 -4.47
N VAL A 220 -5.03 4.76 -3.74
CA VAL A 220 -6.18 5.33 -3.01
C VAL A 220 -6.40 6.78 -3.41
N TYR A 221 -7.65 7.14 -3.72
CA TYR A 221 -8.04 8.52 -3.90
C TYR A 221 -9.23 8.84 -3.01
N THR A 222 -8.97 9.56 -1.92
CA THR A 222 -10.03 10.03 -1.03
C THR A 222 -10.83 11.13 -1.73
N GLY A 223 -12.14 10.90 -1.84
CA GLY A 223 -13.07 11.77 -2.53
C GLY A 223 -13.69 12.83 -1.63
N SER A 224 -14.81 13.37 -2.09
CA SER A 224 -15.59 14.39 -1.39
C SER A 224 -16.19 13.87 -0.08
N ASN A 225 -16.33 14.80 0.86
CA ASN A 225 -17.09 14.63 2.09
C ASN A 225 -18.29 15.58 2.06
N VAL A 226 -19.52 15.05 2.02
CA VAL A 226 -20.75 15.85 1.93
C VAL A 226 -21.54 15.72 3.22
N GLY A 227 -21.79 16.87 3.87
CA GLY A 227 -22.64 16.97 5.04
C GLY A 227 -24.12 17.02 4.65
N PHE A 228 -24.98 16.25 5.33
CA PHE A 228 -26.42 16.26 5.10
C PHE A 228 -27.20 15.90 6.37
N SER A 229 -28.49 16.22 6.39
CA SER A 229 -29.41 15.85 7.47
C SER A 229 -30.68 15.27 6.88
N LEU A 230 -31.36 14.44 7.66
CA LEU A 230 -32.60 13.77 7.28
C LEU A 230 -33.78 14.28 8.12
N GLU A 231 -34.98 14.19 7.54
CA GLU A 231 -36.25 14.35 8.25
C GLU A 231 -36.83 13.02 8.76
#